data_AF-A0A0K1S221-F1
#
_entry.id   AF-A0A0K1S221-F1
#
_cell.length_a   1.000
_cell.length_b   1.000
_cell.length_c   1.000
_cell.angle_alpha   90.00
_cell.angle_beta   90.00
_cell.angle_gamma   90.00
#
_symmetry.space_group_name_H-M   'P 1'
#
loop_
_entity.id
_entity.type
_entity.pdbx_description
1 polymer ?
#
loop_
_entity_poly.entity_id
_entity_poly.type
_entity_poly.pdbx_seq_one_letter_code
_entity_poly.pdbx_strand_id
1 'polypeptide(L)'
;MSIIFDLERTNQLNPLPDKDLVDLCPPIEPYQVTKSQNLAKLERFFNQFKILPFDQNSAKIAGRIRSQLNQLGIPVGGYDLQIAAIAMANELILITHNIREFSRIDGLKYEDWEI
;
A
#
# COMPACT_ATOMS: atom_id res chain seq x y z
N MET A 1 14.31 -8.63 16.02
CA MET A 1 13.59 -9.37 14.96
C MET A 1 12.12 -9.00 15.08
N SER A 2 11.66 -8.01 14.32
CA SER A 2 10.24 -7.64 14.21
C SER A 2 10.04 -7.01 12.83
N ILE A 3 9.52 -7.78 11.89
CA ILE A 3 9.07 -7.34 10.56
C ILE A 3 7.59 -7.70 10.53
N ILE A 4 6.68 -6.72 10.37
CA ILE A 4 5.40 -6.88 9.67
C ILE A 4 4.98 -5.49 9.15
N PHE A 5 4.88 -5.33 7.83
CA PHE A 5 4.04 -4.31 7.19
C PHE A 5 3.39 -4.94 5.95
N ASP A 6 2.12 -5.29 6.09
CA ASP A 6 1.22 -5.53 4.96
C ASP A 6 0.54 -4.19 4.63
N LEU A 7 1.09 -3.48 3.64
CA LEU A 7 0.52 -2.25 3.10
C LEU A 7 -0.34 -2.51 1.85
N GLU A 8 -0.33 -3.72 1.30
CA GLU A 8 -1.00 -4.03 0.03
C GLU A 8 -2.51 -4.10 0.16
N ARG A 9 -3.04 -4.58 1.30
CA ARG A 9 -4.49 -4.60 1.50
C ARG A 9 -5.13 -3.21 1.56
N THR A 10 -4.37 -2.15 1.80
CA THR A 10 -4.91 -0.78 1.78
C THR A 10 -5.07 -0.20 0.37
N ASN A 11 -4.31 -0.72 -0.61
CA ASN A 11 -4.35 -0.24 -2.00
C ASN A 11 -5.56 -0.79 -2.80
N GLN A 12 -6.31 -1.74 -2.24
CA GLN A 12 -7.58 -2.22 -2.83
C GLN A 12 -8.81 -1.37 -2.47
N LEU A 13 -8.64 -0.33 -1.63
CA LEU A 13 -9.70 0.65 -1.37
C LEU A 13 -9.67 1.73 -2.45
N ASN A 14 -10.26 1.40 -3.60
CA ASN A 14 -10.51 2.29 -4.72
C ASN A 14 -11.07 3.65 -4.25
N PRO A 15 -10.54 4.80 -4.73
CA PRO A 15 -11.22 6.07 -4.56
C PRO A 15 -12.52 6.03 -5.36
N LEU A 16 -13.64 6.31 -4.69
CA LEU A 16 -14.97 6.39 -5.29
C LEU A 16 -14.94 7.27 -6.55
N PRO A 17 -15.50 6.84 -7.69
CA PRO A 17 -15.72 7.74 -8.81
C PRO A 17 -16.89 8.66 -8.47
N ASP A 18 -16.59 9.93 -8.22
CA ASP A 18 -17.58 11.01 -8.22
C ASP A 18 -17.79 11.45 -9.67
N LYS A 19 -18.90 10.96 -10.25
CA LYS A 19 -19.76 11.60 -11.26
C LYS A 19 -20.56 10.50 -11.96
N ASP A 20 -21.84 10.77 -12.20
CA ASP A 20 -22.83 9.89 -12.80
C ASP A 20 -23.65 9.06 -11.78
N LEU A 21 -24.12 9.77 -10.75
CA LEU A 21 -25.47 9.55 -10.23
C LEU A 21 -26.46 9.79 -11.38
N VAL A 22 -27.07 8.73 -11.90
CA VAL A 22 -28.49 8.67 -12.31
C VAL A 22 -28.71 7.32 -13.01
N ASP A 23 -29.70 6.61 -12.48
CA ASP A 23 -30.40 5.46 -13.05
C ASP A 23 -29.75 4.07 -13.01
N LEU A 24 -30.51 3.16 -12.37
CA LEU A 24 -30.48 1.69 -12.44
C LEU A 24 -29.63 0.93 -11.42
N CYS A 25 -30.04 0.96 -10.14
CA CYS A 25 -29.85 -0.21 -9.27
C CYS A 25 -31.00 -0.32 -8.25
N PRO A 26 -31.51 -1.53 -7.93
CA PRO A 26 -32.54 -1.73 -6.90
C PRO A 26 -32.01 -1.29 -5.52
N PRO A 27 -32.88 -1.09 -4.52
CA PRO A 27 -32.46 -0.59 -3.20
C PRO A 27 -31.43 -1.55 -2.60
N ILE A 28 -30.17 -1.12 -2.62
CA ILE A 28 -29.06 -1.81 -2.00
C ILE A 28 -29.33 -1.75 -0.50
N GLU A 29 -29.53 -2.91 0.12
CA GLU A 29 -29.60 -3.07 1.57
C GLU A 29 -28.42 -2.36 2.25
N PRO A 30 -28.59 -1.83 3.47
CA PRO A 30 -27.92 -0.62 3.91
C PRO A 30 -26.40 -0.80 4.00
N TYR A 31 -25.71 -0.30 2.97
CA TYR A 31 -24.27 -0.01 2.94
C TYR A 31 -23.83 1.04 4.01
N GLN A 32 -24.74 1.41 4.92
CA GLN A 32 -24.57 2.45 5.93
C GLN A 32 -24.26 1.90 7.34
N VAL A 33 -24.28 0.58 7.58
CA VAL A 33 -24.12 0.00 8.93
C VAL A 33 -22.66 -0.38 9.29
N THR A 34 -21.71 -0.37 8.36
CA THR A 34 -20.38 -0.99 8.58
C THR A 34 -19.21 -0.02 8.78
N LYS A 35 -19.41 1.31 8.65
CA LYS A 35 -18.27 2.25 8.69
C LYS A 35 -17.64 2.39 10.08
N SER A 36 -18.45 2.44 11.14
CA SER A 36 -17.98 2.60 12.52
C SER A 36 -17.40 1.31 13.12
N GLN A 37 -18.02 0.16 12.84
CA GLN A 37 -17.55 -1.13 13.34
C GLN A 37 -16.25 -1.58 12.67
N ASN A 38 -16.07 -1.28 11.38
CA ASN A 38 -14.83 -1.60 10.68
C ASN A 38 -13.65 -0.73 11.16
N LEU A 39 -13.90 0.53 11.51
CA LEU A 39 -12.86 1.40 12.06
C LEU A 39 -12.34 0.89 13.40
N ALA A 40 -13.22 0.50 14.33
CA ALA A 40 -12.81 -0.05 15.62
C ALA A 40 -12.01 -1.37 15.49
N LYS A 41 -12.33 -2.21 14.51
CA LYS A 41 -11.55 -3.41 14.20
C LYS A 41 -10.16 -3.04 13.65
N LEU A 42 -10.11 -2.04 12.78
CA LEU A 42 -8.87 -1.56 12.17
C LEU A 42 -7.94 -0.92 13.21
N GLU A 43 -8.47 -0.10 14.12
CA GLU A 43 -7.72 0.49 15.24
C GLU A 43 -7.11 -0.59 16.13
N ARG A 44 -7.91 -1.61 16.52
CA ARG A 44 -7.40 -2.75 17.30
C ARG A 44 -6.31 -3.51 16.55
N PHE A 45 -6.48 -3.70 15.24
CA PHE A 45 -5.50 -4.36 14.40
C PHE A 45 -4.20 -3.56 14.30
N PHE A 46 -4.24 -2.24 14.18
CA PHE A 46 -3.02 -1.44 14.09
C PHE A 46 -2.28 -1.27 15.41
N ASN A 47 -2.97 -1.37 16.56
CA ASN A 47 -2.34 -1.25 17.88
C ASN A 47 -1.26 -2.30 18.18
N GLN A 48 -1.26 -3.42 17.46
CA GLN A 48 -0.27 -4.50 17.59
C GLN A 48 0.92 -4.34 16.63
N PHE A 49 0.92 -3.30 15.78
CA PHE A 49 2.01 -3.00 14.85
C PHE A 49 2.62 -1.63 15.13
N LYS A 50 3.93 -1.52 14.85
CA LYS A 50 4.56 -0.21 14.73
C LYS A 50 4.08 0.41 13.42
N ILE A 51 3.70 1.68 13.41
CA ILE A 51 3.38 2.44 12.19
C ILE A 51 4.59 3.30 11.80
N LEU A 52 5.00 3.24 10.54
CA LEU A 52 6.14 4.00 10.02
C LEU A 52 5.63 5.08 9.05
N PRO A 53 5.98 6.35 9.26
CA PRO A 53 5.56 7.42 8.37
C PRO A 53 6.38 7.42 7.08
N PHE A 54 5.80 7.98 6.01
CA PHE A 54 6.58 8.41 4.86
C PHE A 54 7.30 9.72 5.21
N ASP A 55 8.55 9.60 5.63
CA ASP A 55 9.38 10.71 6.09
C ASP A 55 10.34 11.23 5.00
N GLN A 56 11.20 12.19 5.36
CA GLN A 56 12.14 12.79 4.42
C GLN A 56 13.17 11.78 3.87
N ASN A 57 13.57 10.79 4.66
CA ASN A 57 14.51 9.75 4.22
C ASN A 57 13.84 8.83 3.19
N SER A 58 12.63 8.38 3.50
CA SER A 58 11.78 7.60 2.58
C SER A 58 11.52 8.38 1.29
N ALA A 59 11.24 9.69 1.38
CA ALA A 59 11.04 10.54 0.20
C ALA A 59 12.27 10.64 -0.72
N LYS A 60 13.47 10.76 -0.14
CA LYS A 60 14.72 10.76 -0.93
C LYS A 60 14.92 9.43 -1.66
N ILE A 61 14.68 8.31 -0.98
CA ILE A 61 14.77 6.97 -1.57
C ILE A 61 13.74 6.79 -2.68
N ALA A 62 12.49 7.21 -2.46
CA ALA A 62 11.44 7.18 -3.48
C ALA A 62 11.83 7.98 -4.74
N GLY A 63 12.39 9.18 -4.58
CA GLY A 63 12.87 9.99 -5.70
C GLY A 63 13.97 9.31 -6.50
N ARG A 64 14.93 8.66 -5.80
CA ARG A 64 16.00 7.88 -6.44
C ARG A 64 15.43 6.71 -7.25
N ILE A 65 14.58 5.89 -6.64
CA ILE A 65 13.96 4.72 -7.29
C ILE A 65 13.14 5.18 -8.50
N ARG A 66 12.30 6.22 -8.36
CA ARG A 66 11.51 6.79 -9.45
C ARG A 66 12.38 7.22 -10.62
N SER A 67 13.48 7.93 -10.34
CA SER A 67 14.40 8.38 -11.38
C SER A 67 15.02 7.20 -12.12
N GLN A 68 15.49 6.18 -11.40
CA GLN A 68 16.09 4.97 -11.99
C GLN A 68 15.09 4.22 -12.87
N LEU A 69 13.89 3.95 -12.35
CA LEU A 69 12.85 3.22 -13.07
C LEU A 69 12.36 4.00 -14.31
N ASN A 70 12.21 5.32 -14.21
CA ASN A 70 11.84 6.16 -15.34
C ASN A 70 12.91 6.13 -16.45
N GLN A 71 14.20 6.12 -16.10
CA GLN A 71 15.29 5.98 -17.07
C GLN A 71 15.25 4.64 -17.81
N LEU A 72 14.77 3.59 -17.14
CA LEU A 72 14.58 2.25 -17.72
C LEU A 72 13.25 2.09 -18.45
N GLY A 73 12.37 3.10 -18.43
CA GLY A 73 11.02 3.02 -19.00
C GLY A 73 10.08 2.07 -18.25
N ILE A 74 10.36 1.81 -16.97
CA ILE A 74 9.61 0.87 -16.14
C ILE A 74 8.67 1.66 -15.21
N PRO A 75 7.35 1.65 -15.43
CA PRO A 75 6.42 2.27 -14.50
C PRO A 75 6.24 1.41 -13.23
N VAL A 76 6.08 2.09 -12.09
CA VAL A 76 5.67 1.51 -10.79
C VAL A 76 4.67 2.46 -10.15
N GLY A 77 3.65 1.92 -9.46
CA GLY A 77 2.62 2.69 -8.79
C GLY A 77 3.17 3.78 -7.85
N GLY A 78 2.44 4.87 -7.68
CA GLY A 78 2.82 5.96 -6.77
C GLY A 78 2.90 5.51 -5.31
N TYR A 79 1.93 4.71 -4.87
CA TYR A 79 1.88 4.14 -3.52
C TYR A 79 2.89 3.01 -3.33
N ASP A 80 3.02 2.10 -4.29
CA ASP A 80 4.00 1.01 -4.24
C ASP A 80 5.42 1.55 -4.09
N LEU A 81 5.74 2.65 -4.80
CA LEU A 81 7.01 3.34 -4.63
C LEU A 81 7.23 3.85 -3.21
N GLN A 82 6.21 4.46 -2.58
CA GLN A 82 6.32 4.96 -1.22
C GLN A 82 6.49 3.81 -0.22
N ILE A 83 5.73 2.73 -0.40
CA ILE A 83 5.81 1.51 0.43
C ILE A 83 7.22 0.92 0.36
N ALA A 84 7.74 0.72 -0.86
CA ALA A 84 9.09 0.22 -1.07
C ALA A 84 10.14 1.14 -0.45
N ALA A 85 9.97 2.46 -0.60
CA ALA A 85 10.91 3.42 -0.05
C ALA A 85 10.92 3.44 1.48
N ILE A 86 9.76 3.31 2.14
CA ILE A 86 9.68 3.17 3.60
C ILE A 86 10.38 1.89 4.05
N ALA A 87 10.15 0.77 3.37
CA ALA A 87 10.79 -0.51 3.68
C ALA A 87 12.32 -0.41 3.57
N MET A 88 12.83 0.15 2.47
CA MET A 88 14.26 0.34 2.25
C MET A 88 14.89 1.34 3.23
N ALA A 89 14.20 2.44 3.56
CA ALA A 89 14.68 3.43 4.53
C ALA A 89 14.88 2.86 5.93
N ASN A 90 14.13 1.80 6.27
CA ASN A 90 14.14 1.14 7.56
C ASN A 90 14.81 -0.24 7.52
N GLU A 91 15.45 -0.61 6.40
CA GLU A 91 16.11 -1.92 6.20
C GLU A 91 15.20 -3.14 6.44
N LEU A 92 13.92 -3.02 6.07
CA LEU A 92 12.90 -4.05 6.27
C LEU A 92 12.72 -4.94 5.04
N ILE A 93 12.11 -6.11 5.26
CA ILE A 93 11.58 -6.98 4.20
C ILE A 93 10.10 -6.62 3.99
N LEU A 94 9.71 -6.35 2.74
CA LEU A 94 8.33 -6.10 2.38
C LEU A 94 7.57 -7.42 2.18
N ILE A 95 6.44 -7.59 2.86
CA ILE A 95 5.54 -8.73 2.61
C ILE A 95 4.51 -8.30 1.57
N THR A 96 4.43 -9.01 0.45
CA THR A 96 3.60 -8.62 -0.71
C THR A 96 3.24 -9.85 -1.56
N HIS A 97 2.03 -9.84 -2.13
CA HIS A 97 1.66 -10.79 -3.20
C HIS A 97 1.90 -10.20 -4.58
N ASN A 98 2.08 -8.89 -4.68
CA ASN A 98 2.42 -8.18 -5.92
C ASN A 98 3.92 -8.24 -6.25
N ILE A 99 4.48 -9.45 -6.22
CA ILE A 99 5.90 -9.71 -6.48
C ILE A 99 6.34 -9.09 -7.81
N ARG A 100 5.47 -9.11 -8.83
CA ARG A 100 5.76 -8.57 -10.17
C ARG A 100 6.09 -7.08 -10.19
N GLU A 101 5.43 -6.26 -9.37
CA GLU A 101 5.70 -4.81 -9.32
C GLU A 101 6.94 -4.54 -8.47
N PHE A 102 7.03 -5.15 -7.29
CA PHE A 102 8.12 -4.89 -6.34
C PHE A 102 9.46 -5.50 -6.76
N SER A 103 9.47 -6.59 -7.55
CA SER A 103 10.69 -7.19 -8.09
C SER A 103 11.45 -6.26 -9.06
N ARG A 104 10.81 -5.17 -9.53
CA ARG A 104 11.43 -4.18 -10.41
C ARG A 104 12.35 -3.22 -9.65
N ILE A 105 12.21 -3.13 -8.34
CA ILE A 105 12.94 -2.19 -7.49
C ILE A 105 14.24 -2.84 -7.03
N ASP A 106 15.35 -2.38 -7.58
CA ASP A 106 16.67 -2.90 -7.23
C ASP A 106 17.01 -2.66 -5.74
N GLY A 107 17.53 -3.69 -5.08
CA GLY A 107 17.88 -3.67 -3.66
C GLY A 107 16.71 -3.77 -2.67
N LEU A 108 15.45 -3.83 -3.12
CA LEU A 108 14.31 -4.10 -2.23
C LEU A 108 14.28 -5.57 -1.83
N LYS A 109 14.22 -5.85 -0.53
CA LYS A 109 13.97 -7.20 0.01
C LYS A 109 12.46 -7.40 0.15
N TYR A 110 11.94 -8.52 -0.34
CA TYR A 110 10.53 -8.86 -0.22
C TYR A 110 10.32 -10.37 -0.08
N GLU A 111 9.17 -10.75 0.48
CA GLU A 111 8.72 -12.13 0.65
C GLU A 111 7.22 -12.24 0.33
N ASP A 112 6.82 -13.41 -0.18
CA ASP A 112 5.42 -13.81 -0.35
C ASP A 112 5.08 -14.86 0.72
N TRP A 113 4.02 -14.62 1.50
CA TRP A 113 3.60 -15.51 2.59
C TRP A 113 2.32 -16.32 2.28
N GLU A 114 1.73 -16.20 1.09
CA GLU A 114 0.56 -17.02 0.67
C GLU A 114 0.96 -18.28 -0.11
N ILE A 115 2.20 -18.78 0.09
CA ILE A 115 2.66 -20.05 -0.48
C ILE A 115 2.03 -21.26 0.22
#